data_AF-A0A7S0M7A8-F1
#
_entry.id   AF-A0A7S0M7A8-F1
#
_cell.length_a   1.000
_cell.length_b   1.000
_cell.length_c   1.000
_cell.angle_alpha   90.00
_cell.angle_beta   90.00
_cell.angle_gamma   90.00
#
_symmetry.space_group_name_H-M   'P 1'
#
loop_
_entity.id
_entity.type
_entity.pdbx_description
1 polymer ?
#
loop_
_entity_poly.entity_id
_entity_poly.type
_entity_poly.pdbx_seq_one_letter_code
_entity_poly.pdbx_strand_id
1 'polypeptide(L)'
;PAQAFYFMQLMIVQNSVGLGLELLRLTPCVLGWLRGFGPGLTAKERAAKWMGVPPLSDPGSLDQPTLLSDVLLQFVIVLSYAALSPVTCLVMAVCFGCAAVVFRHQFAFVYDPSSDSGGLLWPRAIRAILRCMVLAEVIVLAVLALKEGS
;
A
#
# COMPACT_ATOMS: atom_id res chain seq x y z
N PRO A 1 -16.04 -22.24 -3.19
CA PRO A 1 -14.70 -22.64 -2.70
C PRO A 1 -13.56 -22.22 -3.65
N ALA A 2 -13.66 -22.49 -4.96
CA ALA A 2 -12.61 -22.14 -5.94
C ALA A 2 -12.35 -20.62 -6.06
N GLN A 3 -13.40 -19.80 -5.99
CA GLN A 3 -13.29 -18.35 -6.13
C GLN A 3 -12.49 -17.70 -4.99
N ALA A 4 -12.64 -18.17 -3.75
CA ALA A 4 -11.91 -17.64 -2.59
C ALA A 4 -10.39 -17.90 -2.68
N PHE A 5 -9.99 -19.01 -3.28
CA PHE A 5 -8.57 -19.36 -3.45
C PHE A 5 -7.86 -18.45 -4.44
N TYR A 6 -8.52 -18.12 -5.56
CA TYR A 6 -8.01 -17.16 -6.53
C TYR A 6 -7.79 -15.77 -5.91
N PHE A 7 -8.77 -15.28 -5.15
CA PHE A 7 -8.65 -13.99 -4.45
C PHE A 7 -7.53 -13.99 -3.40
N MET A 8 -7.35 -15.09 -2.66
CA MET A 8 -6.22 -15.23 -1.73
C MET A 8 -4.87 -15.10 -2.46
N GLN A 9 -4.70 -15.79 -3.59
CA GLN A 9 -3.46 -15.70 -4.37
C GLN A 9 -3.20 -14.28 -4.88
N LEU A 10 -4.22 -13.61 -5.42
CA LEU A 10 -4.09 -12.22 -5.87
C LEU A 10 -3.65 -11.28 -4.74
N MET A 11 -4.26 -11.40 -3.55
CA MET A 11 -3.91 -10.55 -2.40
C MET A 11 -2.48 -10.79 -1.92
N ILE A 12 -2.04 -12.06 -1.85
CA ILE A 12 -0.66 -12.39 -1.49
C ILE A 12 0.32 -11.80 -2.51
N VAL A 13 0.05 -11.96 -3.80
CA VAL A 13 0.91 -11.42 -4.87
C VAL A 13 0.94 -9.90 -4.83
N GLN A 14 -0.21 -9.24 -4.73
CA GLN A 14 -0.28 -7.78 -4.66
C GLN A 14 0.46 -7.23 -3.43
N ASN A 15 0.26 -7.82 -2.25
CA ASN A 15 0.92 -7.32 -1.04
C ASN A 15 2.42 -7.63 -1.04
N SER A 16 2.85 -8.82 -1.47
CA SER A 16 4.27 -9.19 -1.50
C SER A 16 5.05 -8.39 -2.55
N VAL A 17 4.49 -8.25 -3.76
CA VAL A 17 5.12 -7.46 -4.84
C VAL A 17 5.06 -5.98 -4.49
N GLY A 18 3.93 -5.48 -4.01
CA GLY A 18 3.78 -4.08 -3.57
C GLY A 18 4.80 -3.72 -2.50
N LEU A 19 4.84 -4.47 -1.39
CA LEU A 19 5.82 -4.26 -0.33
C LEU A 19 7.26 -4.42 -0.82
N GLY A 20 7.53 -5.40 -1.68
CA GLY A 20 8.87 -5.62 -2.25
C GLY A 20 9.35 -4.45 -3.12
N LEU A 21 8.48 -3.92 -3.97
CA LEU A 21 8.77 -2.76 -4.81
C LEU A 21 8.96 -1.47 -4.00
N GLU A 22 8.14 -1.30 -2.97
CA GLU A 22 8.22 -0.18 -2.03
C GLU A 22 9.53 -0.24 -1.23
N LEU A 23 9.90 -1.42 -0.72
CA LEU A 23 11.13 -1.62 0.07
C LEU A 23 12.39 -1.39 -0.75
N LEU A 24 12.40 -1.86 -2.00
CA LEU A 24 13.51 -1.61 -2.93
C LEU A 24 13.54 -0.14 -3.41
N ARG A 25 12.47 0.63 -3.13
CA ARG A 25 12.17 1.92 -3.76
C ARG A 25 12.46 1.88 -5.26
N LEU A 26 11.74 1.01 -5.97
CA LEU A 26 12.05 0.75 -7.38
C LEU A 26 11.99 2.03 -8.24
N THR A 27 11.09 2.97 -7.91
CA THR A 27 10.95 4.26 -8.61
C THR A 27 12.24 5.10 -8.62
N PRO A 28 12.83 5.52 -7.47
CA PRO A 28 14.10 6.25 -7.48
C PRO A 28 15.27 5.39 -7.98
N CYS A 29 15.28 4.07 -7.76
CA CYS A 29 16.33 3.20 -8.29
C CYS A 29 16.37 3.20 -9.82
N VAL A 30 15.21 3.08 -10.49
CA VAL A 30 15.10 3.13 -11.95
C VAL A 30 15.46 4.52 -12.47
N LEU A 31 15.00 5.59 -11.82
CA LEU A 31 15.36 6.97 -12.19
C LEU A 31 16.87 7.22 -12.06
N GLY A 32 17.51 6.69 -11.02
CA GLY A 32 18.96 6.75 -10.84
C GLY A 32 19.74 5.99 -11.91
N TRP A 33 19.25 4.80 -12.26
CA TRP A 33 19.83 4.01 -13.34
C TRP A 33 19.73 4.75 -14.69
N LEU A 34 18.56 5.33 -15.00
CA LEU A 34 18.36 6.16 -16.19
C LEU A 34 19.27 7.40 -16.21
N ARG A 35 19.51 8.01 -15.04
CA ARG A 35 20.43 9.14 -14.90
C ARG A 35 21.90 8.76 -15.20
N GLY A 36 22.26 7.49 -15.13
CA GLY A 36 23.57 6.98 -15.53
C GLY A 36 23.89 7.14 -17.01
N PHE A 37 22.88 7.35 -17.86
CA PHE A 37 23.05 7.67 -19.28
C PHE A 37 23.24 9.18 -19.56
N GLY A 38 23.15 10.03 -18.53
CA GLY A 38 23.38 11.47 -18.63
C GLY A 38 24.87 11.87 -18.54
N PRO A 39 25.21 13.16 -18.75
CA PRO A 39 26.59 13.64 -18.69
C PRO A 39 27.23 13.37 -17.32
N GLY A 40 28.55 13.08 -17.30
CA GLY A 40 29.29 12.78 -16.07
C GLY A 40 29.32 13.95 -15.09
N LEU A 41 28.42 13.95 -14.11
CA LEU A 41 28.18 15.08 -13.20
C LEU A 41 29.20 15.17 -12.06
N THR A 42 29.61 16.41 -11.76
CA THR A 42 30.43 16.80 -10.61
C THR A 42 29.66 16.57 -9.30
N ALA A 43 30.34 16.44 -8.15
CA ALA A 43 29.70 16.15 -6.84
C ALA A 43 28.53 17.11 -6.49
N LYS A 44 28.61 18.38 -6.88
CA LYS A 44 27.53 19.37 -6.70
C LYS A 44 26.34 19.15 -7.64
N GLU A 45 26.59 18.77 -8.89
CA GLU A 45 25.53 18.54 -9.87
C GLU A 45 24.77 17.23 -9.60
N ARG A 46 25.43 16.27 -8.93
CA ARG A 46 24.79 15.04 -8.44
C ARG A 46 23.73 15.32 -7.35
N ALA A 47 23.87 16.41 -6.59
CA ALA A 47 22.86 16.85 -5.62
C ALA A 47 21.73 17.68 -6.25
N ALA A 48 21.91 18.18 -7.47
CA ALA A 48 20.91 18.96 -8.19
C ALA A 48 19.89 18.06 -8.92
N LYS A 49 18.66 18.55 -9.07
CA LYS A 49 17.62 17.92 -9.90
C LYS A 49 18.03 18.03 -11.36
N TRP A 50 18.15 16.89 -12.05
CA TRP A 50 18.49 16.87 -13.48
C TRP A 50 17.19 16.73 -14.27
N MET A 51 16.81 17.74 -15.05
CA MET A 51 15.59 17.74 -15.87
C MET A 51 14.31 17.37 -15.06
N GLY A 52 14.23 17.80 -13.79
CA GLY A 52 13.13 17.46 -12.88
C GLY A 52 13.27 16.11 -12.16
N VAL A 53 14.24 15.27 -12.52
CA VAL A 53 14.54 14.01 -11.84
C VAL A 53 15.32 14.28 -10.54
N PRO A 54 14.75 13.95 -9.37
CA PRO A 54 15.44 14.11 -8.10
C PRO A 54 16.64 13.16 -8.00
N PRO A 55 17.69 13.55 -7.25
CA PRO A 55 18.79 12.63 -6.94
C PRO A 55 18.30 11.46 -6.07
N LEU A 56 19.03 10.33 -6.09
CA LEU A 56 18.72 9.16 -5.24
C LEU A 56 18.65 9.49 -3.74
N SER A 57 19.38 10.54 -3.34
CA SER A 57 19.47 11.02 -1.97
C SER A 57 18.30 11.92 -1.55
N ASP A 58 17.38 12.26 -2.47
CA ASP A 58 16.20 13.06 -2.14
C ASP A 58 15.21 12.17 -1.35
N PRO A 59 14.80 12.57 -0.14
CA PRO A 59 13.76 11.86 0.58
C PRO A 59 12.46 11.99 -0.22
N GLY A 60 11.84 10.84 -0.52
CA GLY A 60 10.59 10.83 -1.28
C GLY A 60 9.47 11.50 -0.47
N SER A 61 8.53 12.14 -1.17
CA SER A 61 7.23 12.47 -0.55
C SER A 61 6.35 11.24 -0.58
N LEU A 62 5.65 10.99 0.52
CA LEU A 62 4.70 9.88 0.60
C LEU A 62 3.38 10.30 -0.05
N ASP A 63 2.93 9.54 -1.04
CA ASP A 63 1.62 9.74 -1.66
C ASP A 63 0.50 9.19 -0.77
N GLN A 64 0.20 9.96 0.27
CA GLN A 64 -0.79 9.65 1.29
C GLN A 64 -2.17 9.21 0.77
N PRO A 65 -2.79 9.84 -0.25
CA PRO A 65 -4.12 9.44 -0.73
C PRO A 65 -4.11 8.07 -1.41
N THR A 66 -3.06 7.73 -2.16
CA THR A 66 -2.95 6.44 -2.84
C THR A 66 -2.74 5.32 -1.83
N LEU A 67 -1.81 5.49 -0.89
CA LEU A 67 -1.57 4.53 0.18
C LEU A 67 -2.83 4.31 1.04
N LEU A 68 -3.55 5.38 1.39
CA LEU A 68 -4.79 5.27 2.14
C LEU A 68 -5.85 4.48 1.36
N SER A 69 -5.97 4.71 0.05
CA SER A 69 -6.96 4.02 -0.80
C SER A 69 -6.68 2.52 -0.90
N ASP A 70 -5.42 2.13 -1.08
CA ASP A 70 -5.01 0.72 -1.15
C ASP A 70 -5.27 -0.01 0.18
N VAL A 71 -4.92 0.62 1.30
CA VAL A 71 -5.18 0.05 2.63
C VAL A 71 -6.69 -0.11 2.89
N LEU A 72 -7.51 0.85 2.49
CA LEU A 72 -8.97 0.78 2.64
C LEU A 72 -9.58 -0.34 1.80
N LEU A 73 -9.12 -0.52 0.55
CA LEU A 73 -9.56 -1.62 -0.30
C LEU A 73 -9.25 -2.97 0.35
N GLN A 74 -8.01 -3.12 0.84
CA GLN A 74 -7.59 -4.35 1.50
C GLN A 74 -8.38 -4.61 2.79
N PHE A 75 -8.76 -3.55 3.52
CA PHE A 75 -9.60 -3.65 4.71
C PHE A 75 -11.00 -4.20 4.39
N VAL A 76 -11.65 -3.71 3.33
CA VAL A 76 -12.97 -4.23 2.88
C VAL A 76 -12.88 -5.72 2.55
N ILE A 77 -11.84 -6.11 1.81
CA ILE A 77 -11.61 -7.51 1.41
C ILE A 77 -11.45 -8.37 2.67
N VAL A 78 -10.56 -8.00 3.59
CA VAL A 78 -10.35 -8.77 4.83
C VAL A 78 -11.64 -8.92 5.63
N LEU A 79 -12.41 -7.85 5.80
CA LEU A 79 -13.68 -7.91 6.53
C LEU A 79 -14.71 -8.81 5.85
N SER A 80 -14.86 -8.70 4.53
CA SER A 80 -15.81 -9.55 3.78
C SER A 80 -15.43 -11.04 3.82
N TYR A 81 -14.13 -11.36 3.74
CA TYR A 81 -13.65 -12.74 3.74
C TYR A 81 -13.50 -13.32 5.14
N ALA A 82 -13.44 -12.50 6.19
CA ALA A 82 -13.43 -12.98 7.58
C ALA A 82 -14.66 -13.85 7.89
N ALA A 83 -15.83 -13.49 7.37
CA ALA A 83 -17.06 -14.27 7.52
C ALA A 83 -17.12 -15.52 6.62
N LEU A 84 -16.50 -15.46 5.44
CA LEU A 84 -16.57 -16.53 4.43
C LEU A 84 -15.51 -17.62 4.62
N SER A 85 -14.30 -17.24 5.01
CA SER A 85 -13.11 -18.11 5.08
C SER A 85 -12.14 -17.58 6.15
N PRO A 86 -12.16 -18.12 7.38
CA PRO A 86 -11.29 -17.64 8.46
C PRO A 86 -9.80 -17.86 8.15
N VAL A 87 -9.47 -18.85 7.32
CA VAL A 87 -8.08 -19.12 6.89
C VAL A 87 -7.50 -17.94 6.11
N THR A 88 -8.32 -17.31 5.25
CA THR A 88 -7.92 -16.12 4.49
C THR A 88 -7.57 -14.96 5.41
N CYS A 89 -8.35 -14.78 6.49
CA CYS A 89 -8.10 -13.74 7.47
C CYS A 89 -6.75 -13.92 8.18
N LEU A 90 -6.36 -15.15 8.53
CA LEU A 90 -5.08 -15.44 9.18
C LEU A 90 -3.89 -15.09 8.28
N VAL A 91 -3.94 -15.48 7.01
CA VAL A 91 -2.88 -15.16 6.03
C VAL A 91 -2.75 -13.64 5.86
N MET A 92 -3.88 -12.93 5.79
CA MET A 92 -3.91 -11.48 5.67
C MET A 92 -3.36 -10.79 6.93
N ALA A 93 -3.62 -11.31 8.12
CA ALA A 93 -3.06 -10.77 9.36
C ALA A 93 -1.52 -10.82 9.35
N VAL A 94 -0.93 -11.93 8.89
CA VAL A 94 0.53 -12.05 8.72
C VAL A 94 1.04 -11.03 7.70
N CYS A 95 0.36 -10.92 6.56
CA CYS A 95 0.67 -9.94 5.51
C CYS A 95 0.65 -8.48 6.01
N PHE A 96 -0.36 -8.11 6.80
CA PHE A 96 -0.46 -6.80 7.44
C PHE A 96 0.63 -6.59 8.50
N GLY A 97 0.99 -7.63 9.26
CA GLY A 97 2.09 -7.57 10.21
C GLY A 97 3.44 -7.27 9.53
N CYS A 98 3.73 -7.95 8.43
CA CYS A 98 4.91 -7.67 7.60
C CYS A 98 4.87 -6.24 7.04
N ALA A 99 3.73 -5.82 6.49
CA ALA A 99 3.54 -4.47 5.97
C ALA A 99 3.81 -3.40 7.05
N ALA A 100 3.30 -3.61 8.27
CA ALA A 100 3.49 -2.68 9.38
C ALA A 100 4.97 -2.50 9.74
N VAL A 101 5.76 -3.58 9.73
CA VAL A 101 7.21 -3.51 10.00
C VAL A 101 7.92 -2.73 8.88
N VAL A 102 7.60 -3.04 7.62
CA VAL A 102 8.17 -2.39 6.43
C VAL A 102 7.86 -0.89 6.42
N PHE A 103 6.59 -0.52 6.56
CA PHE A 103 6.19 0.89 6.58
C PHE A 103 6.81 1.63 7.76
N ARG A 104 6.92 1.03 8.95
CA ARG A 104 7.63 1.66 10.08
C ARG A 104 9.09 1.96 9.77
N HIS A 105 9.78 1.04 9.08
CA HIS A 105 11.15 1.27 8.65
C HIS A 105 11.22 2.42 7.62
N GLN A 106 10.30 2.44 6.65
CA GLN A 106 10.28 3.50 5.65
C GLN A 106 9.92 4.88 6.23
N PHE A 107 8.98 4.96 7.16
CA PHE A 107 8.67 6.22 7.84
C PHE A 107 9.87 6.78 8.63
N ALA A 108 10.72 5.92 9.18
CA ALA A 108 11.88 6.36 9.98
C ALA A 108 13.10 6.76 9.14
N PHE A 109 13.39 6.02 8.06
CA PHE A 109 14.65 6.16 7.32
C PHE A 109 14.50 6.77 5.93
N VAL A 110 13.26 6.83 5.41
CA VAL A 110 13.03 7.02 3.98
C VAL A 110 12.26 8.29 3.63
N TYR A 111 11.14 8.52 4.30
CA TYR A 111 10.22 9.60 3.97
C TYR A 111 10.59 10.92 4.68
N ASP A 112 10.38 12.05 4.00
CA ASP A 112 10.62 13.37 4.58
C ASP A 112 9.52 13.73 5.61
N PRO A 113 9.87 14.03 6.88
CA PRO A 113 8.90 14.48 7.88
C PRO A 113 8.31 15.87 7.62
N SER A 114 8.81 16.63 6.62
CA SER A 114 8.37 17.99 6.32
C SER A 114 6.89 18.12 5.89
N SER A 115 6.30 17.03 5.39
CA SER A 115 4.88 16.98 5.00
C SER A 115 3.97 16.62 6.19
N ASP A 116 4.06 17.38 7.29
CA ASP A 116 3.22 17.14 8.46
C ASP A 116 1.84 17.80 8.29
N SER A 117 0.78 16.99 8.32
CA SER A 117 -0.61 17.44 8.25
C SER A 117 -1.24 17.70 9.62
N GLY A 118 -0.44 17.63 10.70
CA GLY A 118 -0.89 17.91 12.08
C GLY A 118 -1.97 16.95 12.57
N GLY A 119 -2.02 15.73 12.03
CA GLY A 119 -3.01 14.70 12.40
C GLY A 119 -4.39 14.85 11.75
N LEU A 120 -4.62 15.81 10.86
CA LEU A 120 -5.90 16.00 10.15
C LEU A 120 -6.32 14.81 9.28
N LEU A 121 -5.36 13.93 8.94
CA LEU A 121 -5.61 12.70 8.20
C LEU A 121 -6.33 11.63 9.04
N TRP A 122 -6.13 11.62 10.36
CA TRP A 122 -6.67 10.58 11.23
C TRP A 122 -8.21 10.52 11.25
N PRO A 123 -8.94 11.64 11.43
CA PRO A 123 -10.40 11.62 11.36
C PRO A 123 -10.93 11.21 9.98
N ARG A 124 -10.21 11.53 8.90
CA ARG A 124 -10.59 11.12 7.53
C ARG A 124 -10.43 9.61 7.36
N ALA A 125 -9.33 9.04 7.86
CA ALA A 125 -9.08 7.60 7.83
C ALA A 125 -10.16 6.83 8.60
N ILE A 126 -10.50 7.25 9.84
CA ILE A 126 -11.55 6.59 10.63
C ILE A 126 -12.91 6.62 9.93
N ARG A 127 -13.32 7.76 9.36
CA ARG A 127 -14.57 7.84 8.58
C ARG A 127 -14.55 6.97 7.33
N ALA A 128 -13.39 6.76 6.72
CA ALA A 128 -13.26 5.86 5.58
C ALA A 128 -13.37 4.39 6.03
N ILE A 129 -12.70 4.00 7.12
CA ILE A 129 -12.79 2.65 7.70
C ILE A 129 -14.23 2.29 8.07
N LEU A 130 -14.99 3.21 8.68
CA LEU A 130 -16.41 2.99 8.99
C LEU A 130 -17.24 2.73 7.73
N ARG A 131 -16.98 3.47 6.64
CA ARG A 131 -17.66 3.24 5.34
C ARG A 131 -17.28 1.88 4.74
N CYS A 132 -16.02 1.48 4.86
CA CYS A 132 -15.53 0.17 4.43
C CYS A 132 -16.21 -0.98 5.20
N MET A 133 -16.44 -0.81 6.50
CA MET A 133 -17.12 -1.79 7.34
C MET A 133 -18.57 -2.01 6.88
N VAL A 134 -19.33 -0.94 6.70
CA VAL A 134 -20.71 -1.01 6.18
C VAL A 134 -20.75 -1.66 4.81
N LEU A 135 -19.80 -1.33 3.93
CA LEU A 135 -19.69 -1.96 2.61
C LEU A 135 -19.41 -3.47 2.71
N ALA A 136 -18.52 -3.88 3.61
CA ALA A 136 -18.21 -5.29 3.83
C ALA A 136 -19.44 -6.07 4.33
N GLU A 137 -20.22 -5.49 5.25
CA GLU A 137 -21.48 -6.09 5.72
C GLU A 137 -22.49 -6.26 4.59
N VAL A 138 -22.65 -5.25 3.72
CA VAL A 138 -23.52 -5.34 2.52
C VAL A 138 -23.06 -6.45 1.57
N ILE A 139 -21.75 -6.59 1.35
CA ILE A 139 -21.19 -7.67 0.51
C ILE A 139 -21.52 -9.04 1.10
N VAL A 140 -21.35 -9.22 2.42
CA VAL A 140 -21.65 -10.48 3.10
C VAL A 140 -23.14 -10.81 2.98
N LEU A 141 -24.02 -9.84 3.22
CA LEU A 141 -25.47 -10.01 3.06
C LEU A 141 -25.84 -10.38 1.62
N ALA A 142 -25.23 -9.74 0.62
CA ALA A 142 -25.47 -10.04 -0.78
C ALA A 142 -25.05 -11.49 -1.14
N VAL A 143 -23.90 -11.94 -0.64
CA VAL A 143 -23.43 -13.32 -0.87
C VAL A 143 -24.33 -14.35 -0.19
N LEU A 144 -24.80 -14.06 1.03
CA LEU A 144 -25.74 -14.95 1.74
C LEU A 144 -27.10 -15.01 1.04
N ALA A 145 -27.64 -13.88 0.60
CA ALA A 145 -28.91 -13.82 -0.13
C ALA A 145 -28.86 -14.62 -1.45
N LEU A 146 -27.75 -14.55 -2.18
CA LEU A 146 -27.55 -15.35 -3.40
C LEU A 146 -27.45 -16.85 -3.12
N LYS A 147 -26.98 -17.25 -1.94
CA LYS A 147 -26.86 -18.65 -1.54
C LYS A 147 -28.20 -19.26 -1.12
N GLU A 148 -29.07 -18.47 -0.47
CA GLU A 148 -30.42 -18.89 -0.07
C GLU A 148 -31.42 -18.90 -1.23
N GLY A 149 -31.19 -18.06 -2.26
CA GLY A 149 -32.03 -17.99 -3.46
C GLY A 149 -31.76 -19.08 -4.51
N SER A 150 -30.83 -20.00 -4.26
CA SER A 150 -30.49 -21.16 -5.11
C SER A 150 -30.71 -22.47 -4.37
#